data_AF-A0A6C0ILD4-F1
#
_entry.id   AF-A0A6C0ILD4-F1
#
_cell.length_a   1.000
_cell.length_b   1.000
_cell.length_c   1.000
_cell.angle_alpha   90.00
_cell.angle_beta   90.00
_cell.angle_gamma   90.00
#
_symmetry.space_group_name_H-M   'P 1'
#
loop_
_entity.id
_entity.type
_entity.pdbx_description
1 polymer ?
#
loop_
_entity_poly.entity_id
_entity_poly.type
_entity_poly.pdbx_seq_one_letter_code
_entity_poly.pdbx_strand_id
1 'polypeptide(L)' 'MMHHPLMILFTALLFFVLTPGILLTLPAHGSLATKAMVHAFVFALVYHFTNKVAYKALYGH' A
#
# COMPACT_ATOMS: atom_id res chain seq x y z
N MET A 1 1.21 -20.30 11.58
CA MET A 1 1.09 -18.89 11.17
C MET A 1 2.50 -18.32 11.17
N MET A 2 3.16 -18.24 10.01
CA MET A 2 4.51 -17.65 9.94
C MET A 2 4.34 -16.14 9.88
N HIS A 3 4.67 -15.44 10.96
CA HIS A 3 4.67 -13.99 10.96
C HIS A 3 5.91 -13.54 10.19
N HIS A 4 5.72 -12.95 9.00
CA HIS A 4 6.80 -12.38 8.20
C HIS A 4 6.95 -10.90 8.57
N PRO A 5 7.76 -10.53 9.57
CA PRO A 5 7.84 -9.16 10.08
C PRO A 5 8.23 -8.16 8.99
N LEU A 6 9.07 -8.57 8.03
CA LEU A 6 9.46 -7.71 6.91
C LEU A 6 8.30 -7.48 5.93
N MET A 7 7.39 -8.44 5.75
CA MET A 7 6.17 -8.22 4.95
C MET A 7 5.20 -7.27 5.66
N ILE A 8 5.10 -7.34 6.98
CA ILE A 8 4.29 -6.41 7.78
C ILE A 8 4.84 -4.99 7.61
N LEU A 9 6.16 -4.82 7.78
CA LEU A 9 6.81 -3.53 7.59
C LEU A 9 6.66 -3.02 6.15
N PHE A 10 6.86 -3.88 5.15
CA PHE A 10 6.63 -3.54 3.74
C PHE A 10 5.20 -3.03 3.49
N THR A 11 4.20 -3.74 4.02
CA THR A 11 2.79 -3.38 3.87
C THR A 11 2.49 -2.04 4.55
N ALA A 12 3.01 -1.81 5.76
CA ALA A 12 2.85 -0.56 6.49
C ALA A 12 3.47 0.63 5.75
N LEU A 13 4.69 0.46 5.21
CA LEU A 13 5.36 1.48 4.42
C LEU A 13 4.60 1.77 3.12
N LEU A 14 4.09 0.74 2.45
CA LEU A 14 3.33 0.90 1.22
C LEU A 14 2.02 1.68 1.47
N PHE A 15 1.33 1.39 2.57
CA PHE A 15 0.13 2.13 2.98
C PHE A 15 0.46 3.61 3.26
N PHE A 16 1.52 3.86 4.05
CA PHE A 16 1.93 5.22 4.38
C PHE A 16 2.27 6.03 3.13
N VAL A 17 3.14 5.51 2.26
CA VAL A 17 3.57 6.24 1.05
C VAL A 17 2.38 6.54 0.12
N LEU A 18 1.43 5.61 0.00
CA LEU A 18 0.24 5.82 -0.85
C LEU A 18 -0.84 6.69 -0.19
N THR A 19 -0.66 7.15 1.04
CA THR A 19 -1.63 8.03 1.71
C THR A 19 -1.79 9.34 0.90
N PRO A 20 -3.03 9.82 0.68
CA PRO A 20 -3.24 11.04 -0.07
C PRO A 20 -2.51 12.24 0.56
N GLY A 21 -1.75 12.96 -0.25
CA GLY A 21 -0.89 14.07 0.20
C GLY A 21 0.57 13.70 0.46
N ILE A 22 0.94 12.41 0.42
CA ILE A 22 2.34 11.95 0.47
C ILE A 22 2.85 11.68 -0.94
N LEU A 23 2.34 10.63 -1.60
CA LEU A 23 2.67 10.30 -3.00
C LEU A 23 1.45 10.45 -3.93
N LEU A 24 0.24 10.25 -3.40
CA LEU A 24 -1.02 10.37 -4.15
C LEU A 24 -1.60 11.77 -3.96
N THR A 25 -1.53 12.61 -5.00
CA THR A 25 -2.25 13.88 -5.00
C THR A 25 -3.68 13.66 -5.52
N LEU A 26 -4.67 13.75 -4.63
CA LEU A 26 -6.08 13.72 -5.02
C LEU A 26 -6.65 15.15 -5.09
N PRO A 27 -7.62 15.41 -5.99
CA PRO A 27 -8.26 16.72 -6.08
C PRO A 27 -8.83 17.17 -4.74
N ALA A 28 -8.60 18.44 -4.39
CA ALA A 28 -8.99 19.01 -3.10
C ALA A 28 -10.50 18.84 -2.80
N HIS A 29 -11.33 18.83 -3.84
CA HIS A 29 -12.80 18.89 -3.78
C HIS A 29 -13.53 17.54 -3.58
N GLY A 30 -12.81 16.45 -3.27
CA GLY A 30 -13.43 15.16 -2.93
C GLY A 30 -13.84 15.04 -1.46
N SER A 31 -14.96 14.37 -1.18
CA SER A 31 -15.35 13.99 0.19
C SER A 31 -14.27 13.11 0.86
N LEU A 32 -14.24 13.08 2.19
CA LEU A 32 -13.33 12.19 2.93
C LEU A 32 -13.48 10.73 2.49
N ALA A 33 -14.73 10.28 2.30
CA ALA A 33 -15.04 8.93 1.83
C ALA A 33 -14.49 8.67 0.41
N THR A 34 -14.61 9.63 -0.51
CA THR A 34 -14.05 9.51 -1.86
C THR A 34 -12.52 9.38 -1.83
N LYS A 35 -11.85 10.22 -1.02
CA LYS A 35 -10.38 10.17 -0.88
C LYS A 35 -9.92 8.84 -0.29
N ALA A 36 -10.61 8.34 0.73
CA ALA A 36 -10.34 7.05 1.35
C ALA A 36 -10.57 5.88 0.37
N MET A 37 -11.64 5.93 -0.43
CA MET A 37 -11.94 4.91 -1.43
C MET A 37 -10.84 4.85 -2.51
N VAL A 38 -10.40 6.00 -3.02
CA VAL A 38 -9.32 6.03 -4.02
C VAL A 38 -8.01 5.54 -3.42
N HIS A 39 -7.66 5.95 -2.19
CA HIS A 39 -6.48 5.44 -1.50
C HIS A 39 -6.54 3.92 -1.34
N ALA A 40 -7.67 3.38 -0.84
CA ALA A 40 -7.84 1.94 -0.65
C ALA A 40 -7.74 1.17 -1.97
N PHE A 41 -8.32 1.70 -3.05
CA PHE A 41 -8.24 1.09 -4.36
C PHE A 41 -6.82 1.07 -4.91
N VAL A 42 -6.11 2.20 -4.86
CA VAL A 42 -4.71 2.27 -5.33
C VAL A 42 -3.79 1.41 -4.46
N PHE A 43 -3.97 1.44 -3.14
CA PHE A 43 -3.23 0.56 -2.23
C PHE A 43 -3.44 -0.91 -2.57
N ALA A 44 -4.69 -1.34 -2.73
CA ALA A 44 -5.01 -2.73 -3.08
C ALA A 44 -4.37 -3.14 -4.41
N LEU A 45 -4.44 -2.26 -5.42
CA LEU A 45 -3.86 -2.50 -6.74
C LEU A 45 -2.34 -2.65 -6.67
N VAL A 46 -1.65 -1.68 -6.06
CA VAL A 46 -0.19 -1.70 -5.94
C VAL A 46 0.26 -2.88 -5.07
N TYR A 47 -0.42 -3.14 -3.96
CA TYR A 47 -0.13 -4.29 -3.10
C TYR A 47 -0.30 -5.61 -3.86
N HIS A 48 -1.36 -5.76 -4.66
CA HIS A 48 -1.60 -6.98 -5.44
C HIS A 48 -0.44 -7.32 -6.37
N PHE A 49 0.13 -6.32 -7.05
CA PHE A 49 1.25 -6.52 -7.97
C PHE A 49 2.61 -6.64 -7.27
N THR A 50 2.79 -5.99 -6.13
CA THR A 50 4.10 -5.92 -5.46
C THR A 50 4.32 -6.97 -4.39
N ASN A 51 3.27 -7.50 -3.74
CA ASN A 51 3.43 -8.39 -2.58
C ASN A 51 4.23 -9.66 -2.90
N LYS A 52 4.02 -10.27 -4.08
CA LYS A 52 4.71 -11.51 -4.47
C LYS A 52 6.19 -11.25 -4.75
N VAL A 53 6.48 -10.11 -5.38
CA VAL A 53 7.85 -9.67 -5.68
C VAL A 53 8.58 -9.33 -4.39
N ALA A 54 7.95 -8.58 -3.49
CA ALA A 54 8.48 -8.24 -2.17
C ALA A 54 8.75 -9.50 -1.34
N TYR A 55 7.80 -10.45 -1.31
CA TYR A 55 7.98 -11.71 -0.59
C TYR A 55 9.17 -12.51 -1.14
N LYS A 56 9.27 -12.65 -2.47
CA LYS A 56 10.40 -13.34 -3.10
C LYS A 56 11.73 -12.63 -2.83
N ALA A 57 11.77 -11.30 -2.86
CA ALA A 57 12.98 -10.54 -2.60
C ALA A 57 13.45 -10.63 -1.14
N LEU A 58 12.52 -10.72 -0.19
CA LEU A 58 12.81 -10.73 1.25
C LEU A 58 13.04 -12.13 1.83
N TYR A 59 12.42 -13.16 1.24
CA TYR A 59 12.39 -14.52 1.80
C TYR A 59 12.71 -15.62 0.78
N GLY A 60 12.88 -15.30 -0.49
CA GLY A 60 13.26 -16.25 -1.53
C GLY A 60 14.77 -16.48 -1.55
N HIS A 61 15.24 -17.35 -0.64
CA HIS A 61 16.51 -18.05 -0.75
C HIS A 61 16.31 -19.39 -1.44
#